data_AF-A0A355BE92-F1
#
_entry.id   AF-A0A355BE92-F1
#
_cell.length_a   1.000
_cell.length_b   1.000
_cell.length_c   1.000
_cell.angle_alpha   90.00
_cell.angle_beta   90.00
_cell.angle_gamma   90.00
#
_symmetry.space_group_name_H-M   'P 1'
#
loop_
_entity.id
_entity.type
_entity.pdbx_description
1 polymer ?
#
loop_
_entity_poly.entity_id
_entity_poly.type
_entity_poly.pdbx_seq_one_letter_code
_entity_poly.pdbx_strand_id
1 'polypeptide(L)'
;KDDFKAKGLKEANEVLDIMRLTKEDQYGYNRYMDSLSLKASEAFSLKSEAEFKIKENIAKNLIVNGLDNELISKSTGLTIEKVKELRNETDN
;
A
#
# COMPACT_ATOMS: atom_id res chain seq x y z
N LYS A 1 9.35 -27.93 30.19
CA LYS A 1 8.29 -26.91 30.26
C LYS A 1 8.89 -25.66 29.64
N ASP A 2 8.55 -25.36 28.39
CA ASP A 2 9.06 -24.19 27.64
C ASP A 2 8.36 -22.92 28.11
N ASP A 3 8.65 -22.49 29.34
CA ASP A 3 8.10 -21.26 29.92
C ASP A 3 8.93 -20.00 29.52
N PHE A 4 9.95 -20.16 28.65
CA PHE A 4 10.78 -19.05 28.17
C PHE A 4 10.18 -18.38 26.93
N LYS A 5 9.29 -17.41 27.14
CA LYS A 5 8.69 -16.59 26.07
C LYS A 5 9.57 -15.39 25.74
N ALA A 6 10.74 -15.63 25.16
CA ALA A 6 11.54 -14.54 24.57
C ALA A 6 11.04 -14.24 23.15
N LYS A 7 10.92 -12.95 22.79
CA LYS A 7 10.42 -12.50 21.49
C LYS A 7 11.15 -13.18 20.31
N GLY A 8 12.45 -13.42 20.45
CA GLY A 8 13.28 -14.05 19.42
C GLY A 8 13.31 -15.58 19.41
N LEU A 9 12.76 -16.28 20.42
CA LEU A 9 12.79 -17.75 20.45
C LEU A 9 11.90 -18.35 19.35
N LYS A 10 10.76 -17.71 19.09
CA LYS A 10 9.83 -18.13 18.04
C LYS A 10 10.44 -17.95 16.65
N GLU A 11 11.01 -16.78 16.39
CA GLU A 11 11.69 -16.46 15.12
C GLU A 11 12.87 -17.40 14.87
N ALA A 12 13.66 -17.72 15.91
CA ALA A 12 14.78 -18.66 15.80
C ALA A 12 14.30 -20.10 15.47
N ASN A 13 13.18 -20.55 16.05
CA ASN A 13 12.62 -21.86 15.74
C ASN A 13 12.10 -21.94 14.30
N GLU A 14 11.43 -20.90 13.80
CA GLU A 14 10.95 -20.83 12.41
C GLU A 14 12.13 -20.89 11.42
N VAL A 15 13.23 -20.19 11.71
CA VAL A 15 14.46 -20.27 10.91
C VAL A 15 15.06 -21.67 10.94
N LEU A 16 15.15 -22.31 12.12
CA LEU A 16 15.65 -23.68 12.25
C LEU A 16 14.80 -24.69 11.47
N ASP A 17 13.49 -24.52 11.45
CA ASP A 17 12.58 -25.38 10.70
C ASP A 17 12.76 -25.22 9.18
N ILE A 18 13.01 -24.00 8.70
CA ILE A 18 13.36 -23.76 7.29
C ILE A 18 14.73 -24.39 6.96
N MET A 19 15.72 -24.28 7.85
CA MET A 19 17.05 -24.87 7.65
C MET A 19 17.03 -26.41 7.62
N ARG A 20 16.02 -27.05 8.22
CA ARG A 20 15.81 -28.50 8.19
C ARG A 20 15.21 -29.01 6.88
N LEU A 21 14.64 -28.13 6.06
CA LEU A 21 14.11 -28.49 4.75
C LEU A 21 15.21 -28.91 3.77
N THR A 22 14.86 -29.72 2.78
CA THR A 22 15.77 -30.05 1.68
C THR A 22 16.03 -28.80 0.82
N LYS A 23 17.14 -28.76 0.08
CA LYS A 23 17.46 -27.62 -0.80
C LYS A 23 16.37 -27.37 -1.85
N GLU A 24 15.71 -28.42 -2.32
CA GLU A 24 14.61 -28.32 -3.28
C GLU A 24 13.36 -27.68 -2.65
N ASP A 25 13.00 -28.10 -1.43
CA ASP A 25 11.87 -27.53 -0.69
C ASP A 25 12.11 -26.08 -0.27
N GLN A 26 13.35 -25.75 0.14
CA GLN A 26 13.74 -24.37 0.44
C GLN A 26 13.58 -23.46 -0.78
N TYR A 27 13.97 -23.94 -1.97
CA TYR A 27 13.80 -23.19 -3.20
C TYR A 27 12.32 -22.98 -3.55
N GLY A 28 11.49 -24.02 -3.44
CA GLY A 28 10.06 -23.94 -3.68
C GLY A 28 9.36 -22.97 -2.72
N TYR A 29 9.71 -23.05 -1.43
CA TYR A 29 9.19 -22.15 -0.39
C TYR A 29 9.58 -20.69 -0.65
N ASN A 30 10.84 -20.40 -0.95
CA ASN A 30 11.29 -19.04 -1.25
C ASN A 30 10.57 -18.48 -2.48
N ARG A 31 10.42 -19.26 -3.55
CA ARG A 31 9.65 -18.83 -4.73
C ARG A 31 8.19 -18.55 -4.42
N TYR A 32 7.57 -19.36 -3.57
CA TYR A 32 6.20 -19.11 -3.13
C TYR A 32 6.12 -17.78 -2.36
N MET A 33 7.06 -17.53 -1.44
CA MET A 33 7.12 -16.28 -0.69
C MET A 33 7.37 -15.07 -1.58
N ASP A 34 8.25 -15.17 -2.57
CA ASP A 34 8.46 -14.13 -3.58
C ASP A 34 7.16 -13.85 -4.34
N SER A 35 6.45 -14.90 -4.77
CA SER A 35 5.17 -14.76 -5.48
C SER A 35 4.08 -14.12 -4.60
N LEU A 36 4.07 -14.43 -3.31
CA LEU A 36 3.13 -13.85 -2.34
C LEU A 36 3.43 -12.37 -2.09
N SER A 37 4.71 -12.03 -1.95
CA SER A 37 5.19 -10.66 -1.78
C SER A 37 4.88 -9.80 -3.00
N LEU A 38 5.08 -10.35 -4.20
CA LEU A 38 4.74 -9.68 -5.45
C LEU A 38 3.23 -9.38 -5.52
N LYS A 39 2.38 -10.38 -5.27
CA LYS A 39 0.92 -10.20 -5.25
C LYS A 39 0.47 -9.17 -4.21
N ALA A 40 1.08 -9.17 -3.03
CA ALA A 40 0.77 -8.19 -1.99
C ALA A 40 1.15 -6.76 -2.44
N SER A 41 2.31 -6.62 -3.09
CA SER A 41 2.78 -5.33 -3.62
C SER A 41 1.89 -4.82 -4.75
N GLU A 42 1.44 -5.70 -5.65
CA GLU A 42 0.48 -5.39 -6.71
C GLU A 42 -0.86 -4.92 -6.12
N ALA A 43 -1.42 -5.69 -5.18
CA ALA A 43 -2.68 -5.35 -4.53
C ALA A 43 -2.60 -4.01 -3.78
N PHE A 44 -1.49 -3.75 -3.10
CA PHE A 44 -1.25 -2.48 -2.42
C PHE A 44 -1.18 -1.30 -3.40
N SER A 45 -0.48 -1.48 -4.53
CA SER A 45 -0.38 -0.47 -5.58
C SER A 45 -1.74 -0.16 -6.19
N LEU A 46 -2.51 -1.19 -6.56
CA LEU A 46 -3.87 -1.04 -7.10
C LEU A 46 -4.80 -0.32 -6.12
N LYS A 47 -4.75 -0.69 -4.83
CA LYS A 47 -5.54 -0.02 -3.80
C LYS A 47 -5.15 1.45 -3.66
N SER A 48 -3.86 1.75 -3.64
CA SER A 48 -3.35 3.12 -3.52
C SER A 48 -3.77 3.99 -4.70
N GLU A 49 -3.72 3.43 -5.93
CA GLU A 49 -4.18 4.11 -7.14
C GLU A 49 -5.70 4.36 -7.12
N ALA A 50 -6.49 3.38 -6.68
CA ALA A 50 -7.93 3.53 -6.54
C ALA A 50 -8.30 4.61 -5.52
N GLU A 51 -7.66 4.62 -4.35
CA GLU A 51 -7.85 5.67 -3.33
C GLU A 51 -7.46 7.06 -3.86
N PHE A 52 -6.38 7.14 -4.65
CA PHE A 52 -5.97 8.39 -5.27
C PHE A 52 -7.00 8.89 -6.28
N LYS A 53 -7.50 8.03 -7.17
CA LYS A 53 -8.56 8.36 -8.14
C LYS A 53 -9.86 8.80 -7.45
N ILE A 54 -10.22 8.20 -6.33
CA ILE A 54 -11.38 8.62 -5.53
C ILE A 54 -11.17 10.06 -5.02
N LYS A 55 -9.98 10.38 -4.49
CA LYS A 55 -9.66 11.74 -4.03
C LYS A 55 -9.71 12.75 -5.16
N GLU A 56 -9.20 12.41 -6.35
CA GLU A 56 -9.28 13.26 -7.53
C GLU A 56 -10.73 13.53 -7.96
N ASN A 57 -11.58 12.50 -8.00
CA ASN A 57 -12.99 12.65 -8.34
C ASN A 57 -13.74 13.54 -7.34
N ILE A 58 -13.46 13.37 -6.03
CA ILE A 58 -14.00 14.25 -5.00
C ILE A 58 -13.52 15.68 -5.24
N ALA A 59 -12.22 15.89 -5.50
CA ALA A 59 -11.68 17.22 -5.78
C ALA A 59 -12.34 17.87 -7.01
N LYS A 60 -12.53 17.13 -8.11
CA LYS A 60 -13.24 17.61 -9.32
C LYS A 60 -14.67 18.06 -8.98
N ASN A 61 -15.42 17.27 -8.22
CA ASN A 61 -16.77 17.65 -7.80
C ASN A 61 -16.79 18.91 -6.92
N LEU A 62 -15.80 19.07 -6.02
CA LEU A 62 -15.66 20.25 -5.18
C LEU A 62 -15.29 21.51 -5.99
N ILE A 63 -14.48 21.36 -7.04
CA ILE A 63 -14.15 22.44 -7.99
C ILE A 63 -15.42 22.91 -8.72
N VAL A 64 -16.22 21.98 -9.23
CA VAL A 64 -17.51 22.29 -9.88
C VAL A 64 -18.46 23.02 -8.93
N ASN A 65 -18.42 22.67 -7.63
CA ASN A 65 -19.18 23.37 -6.59
C ASN A 65 -18.62 24.75 -6.20
N GLY A 66 -17.55 25.22 -6.84
CA GLY A 66 -17.00 26.56 -6.65
C GLY A 66 -16.16 26.76 -5.38
N LEU A 67 -15.71 25.68 -4.74
CA LEU A 67 -14.88 25.78 -3.53
C LEU A 67 -13.46 26.28 -3.83
N ASP A 68 -12.78 26.79 -2.81
CA ASP A 68 -11.40 27.28 -2.92
C ASP A 68 -10.37 26.15 -2.87
N ASN A 69 -9.20 26.40 -3.46
CA ASN A 69 -8.15 25.38 -3.58
C ASN A 69 -7.58 24.95 -2.22
N GLU A 70 -7.57 25.82 -1.21
CA GLU A 70 -7.05 25.49 0.12
C GLU A 70 -7.99 24.54 0.86
N LEU A 71 -9.30 24.79 0.81
CA LEU A 71 -10.29 23.92 1.44
C LEU A 71 -10.42 22.57 0.73
N ILE A 72 -10.30 22.54 -0.60
CA ILE A 72 -10.25 21.28 -1.37
C ILE A 72 -9.01 20.47 -0.98
N SER A 73 -7.84 21.11 -0.90
CA SER A 73 -6.60 20.45 -0.47
C SER A 73 -6.71 19.87 0.94
N LYS A 74 -7.24 20.63 1.91
CA LYS A 74 -7.47 20.15 3.28
C LYS A 74 -8.49 19.01 3.37
N SER A 75 -9.55 19.05 2.55
CA SER A 75 -10.63 18.05 2.59
C SER A 75 -10.25 16.73 1.91
N THR A 76 -9.45 16.78 0.85
CA THR A 76 -9.08 15.58 0.05
C THR A 76 -7.70 15.03 0.41
N GLY A 77 -6.87 15.82 1.08
CA GLY A 77 -5.46 15.49 1.36
C GLY A 77 -4.57 15.56 0.11
N LEU A 78 -5.04 16.15 -0.98
CA LEU A 78 -4.24 16.43 -2.17
C LEU A 78 -3.39 17.69 -1.98
N THR A 79 -2.27 17.78 -2.67
CA THR A 79 -1.45 19.00 -2.67
C THR A 79 -2.17 20.13 -3.41
N ILE A 80 -1.88 21.37 -3.02
CA ILE A 80 -2.47 22.56 -3.67
C ILE A 80 -2.13 22.59 -5.17
N GLU A 81 -0.93 22.17 -5.54
CA GLU A 81 -0.50 22.05 -6.95
C GLU A 81 -1.39 21.09 -7.73
N LYS A 82 -1.70 19.91 -7.17
CA LYS A 82 -2.56 18.93 -7.82
C LYS A 82 -3.99 19.46 -7.98
N VAL A 83 -4.51 20.16 -6.97
CA VAL A 83 -5.84 20.78 -7.06
C VAL A 83 -5.90 21.86 -8.15
N LYS A 84 -4.83 22.66 -8.31
CA LYS A 84 -4.74 23.65 -9.40
C LYS A 84 -4.71 22.99 -10.77
N GLU A 85 -3.95 21.92 -10.92
CA GLU A 85 -3.90 21.12 -12.16
C GLU A 85 -5.30 20.59 -12.52
N LEU A 86 -5.99 19.95 -11.57
CA LEU A 86 -7.35 19.43 -11.77
C LEU A 86 -8.35 20.54 -12.13
N ARG A 87 -8.18 21.75 -11.61
CA ARG A 87 -9.03 22.90 -11.96
C ARG A 87 -8.83 23.31 -13.41
N ASN A 88 -7.58 23.45 -13.85
CA ASN A 88 -7.27 23.78 -15.25
C ASN A 88 -7.75 22.70 -16.23
N GLU A 89 -7.76 21.42 -15.82
CA GLU A 89 -8.34 20.33 -16.62
C GLU A 89 -9.86 20.42 -16.75
N THR A 90 -10.55 20.94 -15.73
CA THR A 90 -12.03 20.99 -15.69
C THR A 90 -12.57 22.26 -16.35
N ASP A 91 -11.75 23.31 -16.44
CA ASP A 91 -12.09 24.59 -17.10
C ASP A 91 -11.88 24.56 -18.64
N ASN A 92 -11.24 23.51 -19.18
CA ASN A 92 -11.11 23.24 -20.63
C ASN A 92 -12.25 22.35 -21.14
#